data_AF-A0A2N0X1E2-F1
#
_entry.id   AF-A0A2N0X1E2-F1
#
_cell.length_a   1.000
_cell.length_b   1.000
_cell.length_c   1.000
_cell.angle_alpha   90.00
_cell.angle_beta   90.00
_cell.angle_gamma   90.00
#
_symmetry.space_group_name_H-M   'P 1'
#
loop_
_entity.id
_entity.type
_entity.pdbx_description
1 polymer ?
#
loop_
_entity_poly.entity_id
_entity_poly.type
_entity_poly.pdbx_seq_one_letter_code
_entity_poly.pdbx_strand_id
1 'polypeptide(L)'
;MLWSLLRRYSLKLTFALTLLIGLQFPHFLGQYETRLDAHYIESKAQLNQYQKLADLFFNGDLNELVKKHKNSDIALFKAETKIIEALVNRTEFLKQQIDKLEGPIYQRYAFLISQVNAPLFIETQQNYEANIVLNQQAIIVGLTIATIMTLLLELLFILLPFTLKKIIVSRQQKSIN
;
A
#
# COMPACT_ATOMS: atom_id res chain seq x y z
N MET A 1 14.57 -9.90 -41.03
CA MET A 1 14.21 -8.48 -40.85
C MET A 1 13.01 -8.29 -39.91
N LEU A 2 11.86 -8.92 -40.18
CA LEU A 2 10.62 -8.81 -39.36
C LEU A 2 10.81 -9.16 -37.87
N TRP A 3 11.50 -10.25 -37.54
CA TRP A 3 11.76 -10.66 -36.15
C TRP A 3 12.49 -9.59 -35.33
N SER A 4 13.50 -8.94 -35.93
CA SER A 4 14.26 -7.88 -35.26
C SER A 4 13.43 -6.62 -35.02
N LEU A 5 12.45 -6.34 -35.88
CA LEU A 5 11.52 -5.23 -35.70
C LEU A 5 10.53 -5.56 -34.57
N LEU A 6 9.94 -6.76 -34.57
CA LEU A 6 9.01 -7.19 -33.53
C LEU A 6 9.62 -7.12 -32.13
N ARG A 7 10.86 -7.63 -31.96
CA ARG A 7 11.61 -7.52 -30.69
C ARG A 7 11.79 -6.06 -30.25
N ARG A 8 12.24 -5.18 -31.15
CA ARG A 8 12.48 -3.77 -30.82
C ARG A 8 11.22 -3.03 -30.39
N TYR A 9 10.11 -3.22 -31.10
CA TYR A 9 8.85 -2.57 -30.75
C TYR A 9 8.22 -3.16 -29.49
N SER A 10 8.35 -4.47 -29.27
CA SER A 10 7.92 -5.12 -28.02
C SER A 10 8.64 -4.53 -26.81
N LEU A 11 9.97 -4.36 -26.87
CA LEU A 11 10.74 -3.75 -25.78
C LEU A 11 10.27 -2.31 -25.49
N LYS A 12 10.03 -1.50 -26.53
CA LYS A 12 9.52 -0.13 -26.35
C LYS A 12 8.12 -0.09 -25.73
N LEU A 13 7.22 -0.96 -26.18
CA LEU A 13 5.87 -1.06 -25.64
C LEU A 13 5.90 -1.52 -24.18
N THR A 14 6.71 -2.54 -23.87
CA THR A 14 6.90 -3.00 -22.48
C THR A 14 7.46 -1.88 -21.62
N PHE A 15 8.49 -1.17 -22.07
CA PHE A 15 9.03 -0.04 -21.33
C PHE A 15 7.96 1.01 -21.03
N ALA A 16 7.19 1.44 -22.04
CA ALA A 16 6.14 2.45 -21.88
C ALA A 16 5.02 1.99 -20.93
N LEU A 17 4.51 0.77 -21.10
CA LEU A 17 3.44 0.21 -20.27
C LEU A 17 3.90 0.02 -18.83
N THR A 18 5.09 -0.54 -18.63
CA THR A 18 5.65 -0.74 -17.30
C THR A 18 5.96 0.59 -16.62
N LEU A 19 6.41 1.60 -17.37
CA LEU A 19 6.60 2.95 -16.82
C LEU A 19 5.27 3.48 -16.25
N LEU A 20 4.19 3.43 -17.03
CA LEU A 20 2.87 3.89 -16.58
C LEU A 20 2.38 3.15 -15.33
N ILE A 21 2.57 1.83 -15.27
CA ILE A 21 2.23 1.01 -14.09
C ILE A 21 3.13 1.37 -12.90
N GLY A 22 4.43 1.55 -13.14
CA GLY A 22 5.40 1.88 -12.10
C GLY A 22 5.15 3.24 -11.45
N LEU A 23 4.60 4.21 -12.20
CA LEU A 23 4.15 5.49 -11.65
C LEU A 23 2.95 5.34 -10.70
N GLN A 24 2.15 4.28 -10.81
CA GLN A 24 0.97 4.07 -9.95
C GLN A 24 1.36 3.66 -8.53
N PHE A 25 2.48 2.97 -8.33
CA PHE A 25 2.92 2.52 -7.01
C PHE A 25 3.09 3.67 -5.98
N PRO A 26 3.88 4.72 -6.27
CA PRO A 26 4.00 5.88 -5.38
C PRO A 26 2.69 6.63 -5.22
N HIS A 27 1.88 6.71 -6.27
CA HIS A 27 0.57 7.36 -6.18
C HIS A 27 -0.37 6.62 -5.23
N PHE A 28 -0.44 5.29 -5.35
CA PHE A 28 -1.21 4.43 -4.47
C PHE A 28 -0.78 4.56 -3.01
N LEU A 29 0.53 4.55 -2.75
CA LEU A 29 1.05 4.77 -1.39
C LEU A 29 0.59 6.13 -0.83
N GLY A 30 0.66 7.20 -1.62
CA GLY A 30 0.20 8.52 -1.19
C GLY A 30 -1.31 8.57 -0.92
N GLN A 31 -2.13 7.91 -1.74
CA GLN A 31 -3.58 7.82 -1.50
C GLN A 31 -3.90 6.99 -0.24
N TYR A 32 -3.16 5.91 -0.02
CA TYR A 32 -3.27 5.11 1.20
C TYR A 32 -2.97 5.94 2.45
N GLU A 33 -1.85 6.68 2.45
CA GLU A 33 -1.45 7.57 3.55
C GLU A 33 -2.48 8.65 3.82
N THR A 34 -2.95 9.32 2.76
CA THR A 34 -3.98 10.37 2.88
C THR A 34 -5.26 9.83 3.50
N ARG A 35 -5.68 8.61 3.15
CA ARG A 35 -6.87 7.96 3.74
C ARG A 35 -6.63 7.59 5.19
N LEU A 36 -5.47 7.04 5.51
CA LEU A 36 -5.11 6.70 6.89
C LEU A 36 -5.16 7.95 7.79
N ASP A 37 -4.56 9.05 7.32
CA ASP A 37 -4.56 10.34 8.01
C ASP A 37 -5.98 10.88 8.18
N ALA A 38 -6.82 10.81 7.15
CA ALA A 38 -8.22 11.23 7.22
C ALA A 38 -9.00 10.45 8.30
N HIS A 39 -8.89 9.11 8.30
CA HIS A 39 -9.51 8.25 9.31
C HIS A 39 -8.99 8.57 10.72
N TYR A 40 -7.70 8.87 10.87
CA TYR A 40 -7.12 9.28 12.16
C TYR A 40 -7.67 10.63 12.63
N ILE A 41 -7.70 11.63 11.76
CA ILE A 41 -8.23 12.96 12.07
C ILE A 41 -9.70 12.86 12.48
N GLU A 42 -10.50 12.08 11.76
CA GLU A 42 -11.90 11.82 12.10
C GLU A 42 -12.03 11.17 13.48
N SER A 43 -11.34 10.05 13.70
CA SER A 43 -11.39 9.31 14.98
C SER A 43 -10.92 10.19 16.15
N LYS A 44 -9.86 10.98 15.95
CA LYS A 44 -9.33 11.91 16.95
C LYS A 44 -10.31 13.05 17.23
N ALA A 45 -10.97 13.59 16.21
CA ALA A 45 -11.96 14.65 16.38
C ALA A 45 -13.16 14.17 17.21
N GLN A 46 -13.61 12.93 16.98
CA GLN A 46 -14.64 12.28 17.81
C GLN A 46 -14.13 12.06 19.24
N LEU A 47 -12.92 11.54 19.42
CA LEU A 47 -12.33 11.29 20.74
C LEU A 47 -12.17 12.58 21.55
N ASN A 48 -11.79 13.68 20.89
CA ASN A 48 -11.65 14.99 21.51
C ASN A 48 -12.95 15.51 22.14
N GLN A 49 -14.12 15.05 21.71
CA GLN A 49 -15.38 15.42 22.36
C GLN A 49 -15.47 14.83 23.77
N TYR A 50 -15.03 13.59 23.96
CA TYR A 50 -14.92 12.96 25.27
C TYR A 50 -13.76 13.53 26.08
N GLN A 51 -12.64 13.86 25.43
CA GLN A 51 -11.52 14.50 26.09
C GLN A 51 -11.93 15.84 26.73
N LYS A 52 -12.74 16.66 26.05
CA LYS A 52 -13.27 17.90 26.64
C LYS A 52 -14.11 17.66 27.90
N LEU A 53 -14.89 16.58 27.94
CA LEU A 53 -15.63 16.20 29.14
C LEU A 53 -14.68 15.74 30.26
N ALA A 54 -13.63 15.01 29.92
CA ALA A 54 -12.58 14.64 30.86
C ALA A 54 -11.84 15.88 31.41
N ASP A 55 -11.54 16.86 30.56
CA ASP A 55 -10.89 18.12 30.94
C ASP A 55 -11.76 18.90 31.94
N LEU A 56 -13.07 18.94 31.71
CA LEU A 56 -14.02 19.66 32.55
C LEU A 56 -14.29 19.00 33.91
N PHE A 57 -14.39 17.67 33.96
CA PHE A 57 -14.90 16.96 35.14
C PHE A 57 -13.88 16.02 35.81
N PHE A 58 -12.77 15.72 35.14
CA PHE A 58 -11.79 14.70 35.55
C PHE A 58 -10.33 15.16 35.35
N ASN A 59 -10.06 16.47 35.34
CA ASN A 59 -8.72 17.05 35.15
C ASN A 59 -7.99 16.54 33.89
N GLY A 60 -8.74 16.19 32.85
CA GLY A 60 -8.22 15.67 31.59
C GLY A 60 -7.92 14.18 31.58
N ASP A 61 -8.19 13.44 32.66
CA ASP A 61 -8.04 11.99 32.68
C ASP A 61 -9.24 11.29 32.03
N LEU A 62 -9.06 10.91 30.77
CA LEU A 62 -10.07 10.18 30.01
C LEU A 62 -10.40 8.80 30.64
N ASN A 63 -9.45 8.16 31.31
CA ASN A 63 -9.69 6.86 31.96
C ASN A 63 -10.62 7.02 33.17
N GLU A 64 -10.48 8.11 33.92
CA GLU A 64 -11.41 8.41 35.02
C GLU A 64 -12.82 8.72 34.50
N LEU A 65 -12.95 9.41 33.36
CA LEU A 65 -14.23 9.56 32.68
C LEU A 65 -14.85 8.21 32.31
N VAL A 66 -14.09 7.32 31.68
CA VAL A 66 -14.55 5.97 31.29
C VAL A 66 -14.93 5.14 32.52
N LYS A 67 -14.12 5.19 33.58
CA LYS A 67 -14.39 4.51 34.86
C LYS A 67 -15.65 5.03 35.53
N LYS A 68 -15.94 6.33 35.47
CA LYS A 68 -17.20 6.90 35.95
C LYS A 68 -18.41 6.35 35.18
N HIS A 69 -18.33 6.29 33.85
CA HIS A 69 -19.39 5.73 33.00
C HIS A 69 -19.62 4.24 33.32
N LYS A 70 -18.54 3.48 33.47
CA LYS A 70 -18.57 2.05 33.79
C LYS A 70 -19.18 1.74 35.16
N ASN A 71 -18.94 2.59 36.15
CA ASN A 71 -19.46 2.42 37.51
C ASN A 71 -20.83 3.09 37.72
N SER A 72 -21.40 3.72 36.69
CA SER A 72 -22.70 4.38 36.78
C SER A 72 -23.84 3.39 37.03
N ASP A 73 -24.83 3.77 37.84
CA ASP A 73 -26.05 2.98 38.03
C ASP A 73 -26.97 3.00 36.80
N ILE A 74 -26.75 3.93 35.88
CA ILE A 74 -27.53 4.07 34.65
C ILE A 74 -26.94 3.16 33.56
N ALA A 75 -27.75 2.21 33.07
CA ALA A 75 -27.35 1.22 32.07
C ALA A 75 -26.82 1.83 30.77
N LEU A 76 -27.35 2.99 30.35
CA LEU A 76 -26.88 3.75 29.17
C LEU A 76 -25.39 4.10 29.28
N PHE A 77 -24.97 4.74 30.39
CA PHE A 77 -23.57 5.15 30.58
C PHE A 77 -22.63 3.95 30.69
N LYS A 78 -23.08 2.83 31.29
CA LYS A 78 -22.33 1.57 31.25
C LYS A 78 -22.12 1.05 29.83
N ALA A 79 -23.13 1.14 28.97
CA ALA A 79 -23.03 0.70 27.58
C ALA A 79 -22.10 1.60 26.75
N GLU A 80 -22.13 2.92 26.97
CA GLU A 80 -21.27 3.90 26.29
C GLU A 80 -19.78 3.67 26.56
N THR A 81 -19.42 3.08 27.69
CA THR A 81 -18.02 2.74 28.02
C THR A 81 -17.36 1.94 26.90
N LYS A 82 -18.07 0.96 26.32
CA LYS A 82 -17.55 0.14 25.21
C LYS A 82 -17.31 0.96 23.94
N ILE A 83 -18.13 1.97 23.70
CA ILE A 83 -18.02 2.85 22.53
C ILE A 83 -16.79 3.74 22.70
N ILE A 84 -16.60 4.34 23.88
CA ILE A 84 -15.45 5.20 24.18
C ILE A 84 -14.14 4.38 24.12
N GLU A 85 -14.11 3.20 24.75
CA GLU A 85 -12.94 2.31 24.70
C GLU A 85 -12.60 1.89 23.26
N ALA A 86 -13.61 1.56 22.44
CA ALA A 86 -13.40 1.24 21.03
C ALA A 86 -12.83 2.43 20.25
N LEU A 87 -13.28 3.65 20.53
CA LEU A 87 -12.80 4.88 19.89
C LEU A 87 -11.36 5.22 20.29
N VAL A 88 -10.99 5.05 21.56
CA VAL A 88 -9.60 5.17 22.05
C VAL A 88 -8.71 4.19 21.29
N ASN A 89 -9.05 2.91 21.33
CA ASN A 89 -8.28 1.85 20.68
C ASN A 89 -8.14 2.08 19.17
N ARG A 90 -9.21 2.54 18.49
CA ARG A 90 -9.16 2.86 17.06
C ARG A 90 -8.23 4.04 16.78
N THR A 91 -8.32 5.10 17.58
CA THR A 91 -7.47 6.30 17.41
C THR A 91 -6.00 5.97 17.61
N GLU A 92 -5.67 5.18 18.64
CA GLU A 92 -4.30 4.71 18.90
C GLU A 92 -3.79 3.79 17.79
N PHE A 93 -4.61 2.82 17.37
CA PHE A 93 -4.26 1.92 16.26
C PHE A 93 -3.92 2.70 14.98
N LEU A 94 -4.77 3.68 14.61
CA LEU A 94 -4.54 4.52 13.44
C LEU A 94 -3.24 5.34 13.58
N LYS A 95 -2.99 5.92 14.76
CA LYS A 95 -1.74 6.66 15.02
C LYS A 95 -0.51 5.76 14.86
N GLN A 96 -0.54 4.56 15.42
CA GLN A 96 0.55 3.59 15.29
C GLN A 96 0.81 3.20 13.83
N GLN A 97 -0.22 3.15 12.98
CA GLN A 97 -0.04 2.89 11.55
C GLN A 97 0.60 4.10 10.84
N ILE A 98 0.20 5.32 11.21
CA ILE A 98 0.82 6.55 10.69
C ILE A 98 2.31 6.60 11.07
N ASP A 99 2.65 6.26 12.31
CA ASP A 99 4.05 6.24 12.78
C ASP A 99 4.93 5.31 11.94
N LYS A 100 4.37 4.17 11.50
CA LYS A 100 5.06 3.23 10.60
C LYS A 100 5.28 3.79 9.19
N LEU A 101 4.58 4.85 8.82
CA LEU A 101 4.69 5.54 7.53
C LEU A 101 5.57 6.80 7.58
N GLU A 102 6.09 7.19 8.73
CA GLU A 102 7.01 8.34 8.86
C GLU A 102 8.45 8.02 8.42
N GLY A 103 8.76 6.75 8.16
CA GLY A 103 10.09 6.27 7.79
C GLY A 103 10.48 6.52 6.32
N PRO A 104 11.69 6.06 5.93
CA PRO A 104 12.13 6.05 4.54
C PRO A 104 11.16 5.32 3.60
N ILE A 105 11.16 5.71 2.33
CA ILE A 105 10.20 5.23 1.33
C ILE A 105 10.13 3.70 1.19
N TYR A 106 11.27 2.99 1.34
CA TYR A 106 11.30 1.54 1.27
C TYR A 106 10.56 0.87 2.43
N GLN A 107 10.61 1.46 3.64
CA GLN A 107 9.87 0.95 4.80
C GLN A 107 8.36 1.16 4.61
N ARG A 108 7.98 2.32 4.08
CA ARG A 108 6.58 2.64 3.75
C ARG A 108 6.00 1.66 2.74
N TYR A 109 6.74 1.32 1.68
CA TYR A 109 6.31 0.29 0.74
C TYR A 109 6.24 -1.11 1.37
N ALA A 110 7.23 -1.50 2.18
CA ALA A 110 7.20 -2.79 2.87
C ALA A 110 5.99 -2.90 3.81
N PHE A 111 5.69 -1.82 4.53
CA PHE A 111 4.51 -1.73 5.37
C PHE A 111 3.23 -1.81 4.55
N LEU A 112 3.10 -1.04 3.47
CA LEU A 112 1.94 -1.10 2.58
C LEU A 112 1.65 -2.52 2.08
N ILE A 113 2.70 -3.25 1.66
CA ILE A 113 2.57 -4.64 1.21
C ILE A 113 2.11 -5.56 2.34
N SER A 114 2.53 -5.32 3.59
CA SER A 114 2.03 -6.07 4.74
C SER A 114 0.54 -5.83 5.04
N GLN A 115 -0.03 -4.75 4.50
CA GLN A 115 -1.42 -4.33 4.74
C GLN A 115 -2.39 -4.76 3.63
N VAL A 116 -2.00 -5.61 2.67
CA VAL A 116 -2.83 -6.00 1.51
C VAL A 116 -4.23 -6.52 1.88
N ASN A 117 -4.37 -7.20 3.02
CA ASN A 117 -5.65 -7.74 3.49
C ASN A 117 -6.36 -6.81 4.49
N ALA A 118 -5.78 -5.66 4.82
CA ALA A 118 -6.37 -4.73 5.77
C ALA A 118 -7.54 -3.97 5.12
N PRO A 119 -8.61 -3.67 5.88
CA PRO A 119 -9.78 -2.95 5.37
C PRO A 119 -9.42 -1.65 4.65
N LEU A 120 -8.47 -0.88 5.20
CA LEU A 120 -8.04 0.39 4.62
C LEU A 120 -7.31 0.22 3.27
N PHE A 121 -6.57 -0.87 3.09
CA PHE A 121 -5.93 -1.16 1.79
C PHE A 121 -6.98 -1.51 0.75
N ILE A 122 -7.96 -2.34 1.12
CA ILE A 122 -9.08 -2.73 0.24
C ILE A 122 -9.90 -1.48 -0.12
N GLU A 123 -10.20 -0.62 0.84
CA GLU A 123 -10.87 0.67 0.60
C GLU A 123 -10.03 1.54 -0.34
N THR A 124 -8.71 1.60 -0.13
CA THR A 124 -7.74 2.29 -1.01
C THR A 124 -7.86 1.80 -2.44
N GLN A 125 -7.83 0.49 -2.63
CA GLN A 125 -7.97 -0.16 -3.93
C GLN A 125 -9.33 0.08 -4.58
N GLN A 126 -10.43 -0.03 -3.82
CA GLN A 126 -11.79 0.09 -4.36
C GLN A 126 -12.10 1.50 -4.86
N ASN A 127 -11.62 2.53 -4.15
CA ASN A 127 -11.82 3.92 -4.56
C ASN A 127 -10.53 4.51 -5.17
N TYR A 128 -9.63 3.66 -5.70
CA TYR A 128 -8.38 4.13 -6.29
C TYR A 128 -8.69 4.96 -7.53
N GLU A 129 -8.15 6.17 -7.58
CA GLU A 129 -8.24 7.01 -8.78
C GLU A 129 -6.87 7.06 -9.44
N ALA A 130 -6.77 6.52 -10.65
CA ALA A 130 -5.52 6.56 -11.40
C ALA A 130 -5.21 8.01 -11.78
N ASN A 131 -4.13 8.55 -11.25
CA ASN A 131 -3.63 9.87 -11.61
C ASN A 131 -2.12 9.80 -11.88
N ILE A 132 -1.65 10.64 -12.79
CA ILE A 132 -0.24 10.75 -13.12
C ILE A 132 0.33 11.90 -12.30
N VAL A 133 0.74 11.58 -11.07
CA VAL A 133 1.48 12.53 -10.24
C VAL A 133 2.95 12.46 -10.61
N LEU A 134 3.41 13.44 -11.37
CA LEU A 134 4.80 13.61 -11.75
C LEU A 134 5.57 14.27 -10.61
N ASN A 135 6.18 13.43 -9.77
CA ASN A 135 7.18 13.85 -8.80
C ASN A 135 8.49 13.07 -8.99
N GLN A 136 9.58 13.54 -8.37
CA GLN A 136 10.90 12.91 -8.50
C GLN A 136 10.88 11.42 -8.13
N GLN A 137 10.14 11.04 -7.09
CA GLN A 137 10.05 9.66 -6.62
C GLN A 137 9.32 8.77 -7.63
N ALA A 138 8.18 9.23 -8.16
CA ALA A 138 7.40 8.53 -9.17
C ALA A 138 8.21 8.29 -10.45
N ILE A 139 9.00 9.29 -10.86
CA ILE A 139 9.91 9.16 -12.01
C ILE A 139 10.98 8.10 -11.73
N ILE A 140 11.65 8.16 -10.58
CA ILE A 140 12.71 7.19 -10.23
C ILE A 140 12.15 5.76 -10.16
N VAL A 141 11.05 5.55 -9.44
CA VAL A 141 10.42 4.23 -9.29
C VAL A 141 9.93 3.73 -10.64
N GLY A 142 9.23 4.57 -11.40
CA GLY A 142 8.73 4.24 -12.72
C GLY A 142 9.84 3.81 -13.69
N LEU A 143 10.92 4.61 -13.79
CA LEU A 143 12.06 4.29 -14.64
C LEU A 143 12.79 3.03 -14.18
N THR A 144 12.92 2.83 -12.88
CA THR A 144 13.59 1.64 -12.33
C THR A 144 12.82 0.37 -12.69
N ILE A 145 11.51 0.35 -12.44
CA ILE A 145 10.65 -0.80 -12.77
C ILE A 145 10.61 -1.02 -14.28
N ALA A 146 10.45 0.05 -15.09
CA ALA A 146 10.43 -0.05 -16.55
C ALA A 146 11.73 -0.62 -17.11
N THR A 147 12.87 -0.18 -16.59
CA THR A 147 14.19 -0.66 -17.00
C THR A 147 14.38 -2.13 -16.64
N ILE A 148 14.07 -2.51 -15.40
CA ILE A 148 14.18 -3.92 -14.94
C ILE A 148 13.30 -4.83 -15.79
N MET A 149 12.04 -4.47 -16.01
CA MET A 149 11.12 -5.30 -16.81
C MET A 149 11.56 -5.39 -18.28
N THR A 150 12.09 -4.31 -18.84
CA THR A 150 12.61 -4.31 -20.21
C THR A 150 13.85 -5.21 -20.32
N LEU A 151 14.77 -5.15 -19.35
CA LEU A 151 15.93 -6.03 -19.29
C LEU A 151 15.53 -7.50 -19.13
N LEU A 152 14.55 -7.81 -18.28
CA LEU A 152 14.03 -9.17 -18.12
C LEU A 152 13.43 -9.70 -19.43
N LEU A 153 12.68 -8.87 -20.14
CA LEU A 153 12.12 -9.24 -21.44
C LEU A 153 13.22 -9.44 -22.50
N GLU A 154 14.25 -8.60 -22.50
CA GLU A 154 15.40 -8.76 -23.39
C GLU A 154 16.17 -10.05 -23.11
N LEU A 155 16.42 -10.36 -21.83
CA LEU A 155 17.02 -11.64 -21.41
C LEU A 155 16.18 -12.83 -21.86
N LEU A 156 14.85 -12.74 -21.77
CA LEU A 156 13.93 -13.78 -22.23
C LEU A 156 14.09 -14.01 -23.76
N PHE A 157 14.14 -12.93 -24.54
CA PHE A 157 14.37 -13.04 -25.99
C PHE A 157 15.74 -13.62 -26.36
N ILE A 158 16.76 -13.39 -25.54
CA ILE A 158 18.09 -13.98 -25.73
C ILE A 158 18.07 -15.47 -25.38
N LEU A 159 17.43 -15.88 -24.28
CA LEU A 159 17.43 -17.26 -23.79
C LEU A 159 16.57 -18.20 -24.66
N LEU A 160 15.47 -17.72 -25.22
CA LEU A 160 14.55 -18.49 -26.10
C LEU A 160 15.26 -19.27 -27.23
N PRO A 161 16.13 -18.67 -28.06
CA PRO A 161 16.84 -19.41 -29.10
C PRO A 161 17.90 -20.38 -28.57
N PHE A 162 18.51 -20.12 -27.40
CA PHE A 162 19.48 -21.05 -26.79
C PHE A 162 18.80 -22.34 -26.33
N THR A 163 17.64 -22.24 -25.69
CA THR A 163 16.88 -23.41 -25.22
C THR A 163 16.32 -24.21 -26.38
N LEU A 164 15.79 -23.54 -27.42
CA LEU A 164 15.27 -24.20 -28.62
C LEU A 164 16.36 -24.95 -29.40
N LYS A 165 17.55 -24.34 -29.58
CA LYS A 165 18.69 -25.03 -30.22
C LYS A 165 19.14 -26.24 -29.41
N LYS A 166 19.23 -26.13 -28.08
CA LYS A 166 19.61 -27.25 -27.20
C LYS A 166 18.62 -28.42 -27.31
N ILE A 167 17.32 -28.13 -27.36
CA ILE A 167 16.26 -29.16 -27.52
C ILE A 167 16.37 -29.85 -28.89
N ILE A 168 16.59 -29.10 -29.98
CA ILE A 168 16.71 -29.67 -31.32
C ILE A 168 17.95 -30.57 -31.44
N VAL A 169 19.11 -30.12 -30.94
CA VAL A 169 20.35 -30.91 -30.95
C VAL A 169 20.23 -32.19 -30.11
N SER A 170 19.58 -32.12 -28.93
CA SER A 170 19.34 -33.32 -28.11
C SER A 170 18.41 -34.35 -28.76
N ARG A 171 17.49 -33.91 -29.64
CA ARG A 171 16.61 -34.81 -30.40
C ARG A 171 17.33 -35.47 -31.56
N GLN A 172 18.26 -34.77 -32.23
CA GLN A 172 19.08 -35.36 -33.29
C GLN A 172 20.04 -36.43 -32.77
N GLN A 173 20.63 -36.22 -31.58
CA GLN A 173 21.52 -37.21 -30.97
C GLN A 173 20.81 -38.51 -30.55
N LYS A 174 19.50 -38.46 -30.27
CA LYS A 174 18.67 -39.61 -29.89
C LYS A 174 18.12 -40.40 -31.10
N SER A 175 18.29 -39.90 -32.32
CA SER A 175 17.85 -40.56 -33.57
C SER A 175 18.97 -41.33 -34.27
N ILE A 176 20.21 -41.19 -33.81
CA ILE A 176 21.41 -41.79 -34.40
C ILE A 176 21.93 -42.98 -33.55
N ASN A 177 21.32 -43.20 -32.38
CA ASN A 177 21.47 -44.40 -31.55
C ASN A 177 20.15 -45.18 -31.55
#